data_AF-A0AAW1R2V7-F1
#
_entry.id   AF-A0AAW1R2V7-F1
#
_cell.length_a   1.000
_cell.length_b   1.000
_cell.length_c   1.000
_cell.angle_alpha   90.00
_cell.angle_beta   90.00
_cell.angle_gamma   90.00
#
_symmetry.space_group_name_H-M   'P 1'
#
loop_
_entity.id
_entity.type
_entity.pdbx_description
1 polymer ?
#
loop_
_entity_poly.entity_id
_entity_poly.type
_entity_poly.pdbx_seq_one_letter_code
_entity_poly.pdbx_strand_id
1 'polypeptide(L)'
;MLPSLIGDRPIRINLPIPGFPIDIVSVSEAEHIQVLKGIAACGRIHEVPSKDLPKWVQLYFSATRFWDKENDRWFVPFEGENDLYAARRGTIVSLLEKGYDNDDVTKVAQLARADASAEDLAYALEQVVNKRFVAAGEIPRNVTLAARSELTTMGQLIKPGAYKQAIKGTQEVLAFAGANQPAKGMQRVDVGHNIGVVASSLAKAVGTLQANLGQSITQIFTTTNNAPTPSVPRIALDNSTFGGLLAYPAVPGKTVFLLNINKAAGKTGNLFYTFGTGDALRACPFKPFFERFMGDLQTQLRSEAKTE
;
A
#
# COMPACT_ATOMS: atom_id res chain seq x y z
N MET A 1 1.08 -7.98 -33.54
CA MET A 1 2.48 -8.25 -33.14
C MET A 1 2.74 -7.47 -31.87
N LEU A 2 3.01 -8.14 -30.74
CA LEU A 2 3.50 -7.44 -29.55
C LEU A 2 4.95 -7.01 -29.83
N PRO A 3 5.36 -5.78 -29.47
CA PRO A 3 6.76 -5.40 -29.54
C PRO A 3 7.58 -6.41 -28.75
N SER A 4 8.75 -6.77 -29.29
CA SER A 4 9.77 -7.53 -28.57
C SER A 4 9.90 -6.94 -27.16
N LEU A 5 9.56 -7.73 -26.14
CA LEU A 5 9.68 -7.34 -24.75
C LEU A 5 11.18 -7.26 -24.42
N ILE A 6 11.77 -6.08 -24.59
CA ILE A 6 13.17 -5.79 -24.25
C ILE A 6 13.18 -5.54 -22.74
N GLY A 7 13.72 -6.48 -21.96
CA GLY A 7 13.84 -6.36 -20.50
C GLY A 7 14.00 -7.71 -19.80
N ASP A 8 14.27 -7.68 -18.50
CA ASP A 8 14.38 -8.90 -17.68
C ASP A 8 13.03 -9.63 -17.64
N ARG A 9 13.05 -10.92 -17.98
CA ARG A 9 11.83 -11.75 -17.94
C ARG A 9 11.31 -11.87 -16.51
N PRO A 10 9.97 -11.96 -16.32
CA PRO A 10 9.40 -12.27 -15.02
C PRO A 10 10.00 -13.54 -14.41
N ILE A 11 10.27 -13.51 -13.11
CA ILE A 11 10.79 -14.66 -12.37
C ILE A 11 9.60 -15.42 -11.77
N ARG A 12 9.46 -16.71 -12.10
CA ARG A 12 8.39 -17.55 -11.53
C ARG A 12 8.95 -18.52 -10.49
N ILE A 13 8.39 -18.48 -9.29
CA ILE A 13 8.64 -19.41 -8.19
C ILE A 13 7.42 -20.32 -8.12
N ASN A 14 7.61 -21.61 -8.43
CA ASN A 14 6.58 -22.62 -8.36
C ASN A 14 7.03 -23.74 -7.41
N LEU A 15 6.45 -23.77 -6.21
CA LEU A 15 6.74 -24.74 -5.17
C LEU A 15 5.49 -25.62 -4.96
N PRO A 16 5.53 -26.91 -5.37
CA PRO A 16 4.40 -27.82 -5.27
C PRO A 16 4.27 -28.40 -3.85
N ILE A 17 4.13 -27.54 -2.84
CA ILE A 17 3.98 -27.97 -1.44
C ILE A 17 2.61 -28.65 -1.30
N PRO A 18 2.54 -29.93 -0.85
CA PRO A 18 1.27 -30.63 -0.70
C PRO A 18 0.28 -29.86 0.16
N GLY A 19 -0.91 -29.59 -0.38
CA GLY A 19 -1.97 -28.83 0.31
C GLY A 19 -1.71 -27.33 0.47
N PHE A 20 -0.57 -26.81 0.00
CA PHE A 20 -0.18 -25.40 0.11
C PHE A 20 0.66 -24.93 -1.11
N PRO A 21 0.24 -25.18 -2.36
CA PRO A 21 1.05 -24.86 -3.53
C PRO A 21 1.30 -23.35 -3.62
N ILE A 22 2.56 -22.98 -3.87
CA ILE A 22 2.98 -21.59 -4.06
C ILE A 22 3.35 -21.42 -5.52
N ASP A 23 2.65 -20.52 -6.21
CA ASP A 23 2.96 -20.16 -7.59
C ASP A 23 2.95 -18.63 -7.71
N ILE A 24 4.14 -18.05 -7.73
CA ILE A 24 4.35 -16.60 -7.66
C ILE A 24 5.19 -16.16 -8.85
N VAL A 25 4.72 -15.15 -9.57
CA VAL A 25 5.47 -14.48 -10.65
C VAL A 25 5.88 -13.10 -10.20
N SER A 26 7.17 -12.86 -10.04
CA SER A 26 7.74 -11.56 -9.74
C SER A 26 8.00 -10.77 -11.03
N VAL A 27 7.40 -9.59 -11.13
CA VAL A 27 7.48 -8.70 -12.31
C VAL A 27 8.11 -7.39 -11.87
N SER A 28 9.18 -6.93 -12.52
CA SER A 28 9.90 -5.71 -12.14
C SER A 28 9.99 -4.65 -13.24
N GLU A 29 9.88 -5.05 -14.51
CA GLU A 29 9.90 -4.12 -15.63
C GLU A 29 8.59 -3.35 -15.74
N ALA A 30 8.71 -2.04 -15.95
CA ALA A 30 7.58 -1.12 -16.06
C ALA A 30 6.67 -1.51 -17.22
N GLU A 31 7.25 -1.89 -18.36
CA GLU A 31 6.57 -2.33 -19.57
C GLU A 31 5.76 -3.60 -19.31
N HIS A 32 6.34 -4.57 -18.60
CA HIS A 32 5.64 -5.81 -18.21
C HIS A 32 4.47 -5.53 -17.26
N ILE A 33 4.65 -4.60 -16.32
CA ILE A 33 3.58 -4.16 -15.41
C ILE A 33 2.44 -3.51 -16.20
N GLN A 34 2.74 -2.65 -17.19
CA GLN A 34 1.72 -2.03 -18.05
C GLN A 34 0.95 -3.07 -18.87
N VAL A 35 1.67 -4.03 -19.47
CA VAL A 35 1.05 -5.13 -20.23
C VAL A 35 0.09 -5.91 -19.34
N LEU A 36 0.53 -6.35 -18.16
CA LEU A 36 -0.32 -7.09 -17.22
C LEU A 36 -1.53 -6.26 -16.74
N LYS A 37 -1.37 -4.94 -16.54
CA LYS A 37 -2.48 -4.06 -16.17
C LYS A 37 -3.61 -4.07 -17.22
N GLY A 38 -3.26 -4.15 -18.50
CA GLY A 38 -4.20 -4.06 -19.63
C GLY A 38 -4.83 -5.38 -20.06
N ILE A 39 -4.43 -6.51 -19.48
CA ILE A 39 -4.91 -7.84 -19.87
C ILE A 39 -5.97 -8.33 -18.88
N ALA A 40 -7.16 -8.68 -19.39
CA ALA A 40 -8.27 -9.20 -18.58
C ALA A 40 -7.92 -10.49 -17.80
N ALA A 41 -7.02 -11.31 -18.32
CA ALA A 41 -6.54 -12.52 -17.65
C ALA A 41 -5.71 -12.26 -16.38
N CYS A 42 -5.28 -11.01 -16.11
CA CYS A 42 -4.51 -10.64 -14.91
C CYS A 42 -5.38 -9.74 -14.03
N GLY A 43 -6.06 -10.38 -13.08
CA GLY A 43 -7.01 -9.74 -12.19
C GLY A 43 -6.42 -9.30 -10.86
N ARG A 44 -7.29 -8.69 -10.05
CA ARG A 44 -6.98 -8.35 -8.66
C ARG A 44 -7.24 -9.54 -7.76
N ILE A 45 -6.56 -9.60 -6.61
CA ILE A 45 -6.68 -10.74 -5.69
C ILE A 45 -8.15 -10.99 -5.28
N HIS A 46 -8.89 -9.93 -4.97
CA HIS A 46 -10.28 -10.00 -4.51
C HIS A 46 -11.31 -10.20 -5.63
N GLU A 47 -10.90 -10.29 -6.90
CA GLU A 47 -11.80 -10.73 -7.98
C GLU A 47 -12.03 -12.24 -7.93
N VAL A 48 -11.19 -12.98 -7.20
CA VAL A 48 -11.40 -14.39 -6.88
C VAL A 48 -12.06 -14.48 -5.50
N PRO A 49 -13.14 -15.26 -5.32
CA PRO A 49 -13.76 -15.43 -4.00
C PRO A 49 -12.73 -15.88 -2.96
N SER A 50 -12.73 -15.26 -1.78
CA SER A 50 -11.66 -15.45 -0.79
C SER A 50 -11.46 -16.91 -0.36
N LYS A 51 -12.56 -17.68 -0.32
CA LYS A 51 -12.54 -19.13 -0.02
C LYS A 51 -11.77 -19.96 -1.07
N ASP A 52 -11.71 -19.46 -2.30
CA ASP A 52 -11.11 -20.15 -3.45
C ASP A 52 -9.67 -19.69 -3.69
N LEU A 53 -9.20 -18.65 -2.99
CA LEU A 53 -7.81 -18.21 -3.02
C LEU A 53 -6.86 -19.29 -2.50
N PRO A 54 -5.59 -19.33 -2.94
CA PRO A 54 -4.60 -20.24 -2.37
C PRO A 54 -4.48 -20.04 -0.86
N LYS A 55 -4.32 -21.13 -0.10
CA LYS A 55 -4.25 -21.06 1.36
C LYS A 55 -3.17 -20.11 1.88
N TRP A 56 -2.05 -19.99 1.16
CA TRP A 56 -0.98 -19.07 1.52
C TRP A 56 -1.37 -17.60 1.34
N VAL A 57 -2.18 -17.30 0.32
CA VAL A 57 -2.76 -15.98 0.08
C VAL A 57 -3.71 -15.65 1.22
N GLN A 58 -4.64 -16.56 1.54
CA GLN A 58 -5.56 -16.39 2.66
C GLN A 58 -4.80 -16.18 3.99
N LEU A 59 -3.78 -17.00 4.25
CA LEU A 59 -2.95 -16.87 5.45
C LEU A 59 -2.27 -15.51 5.49
N TYR A 60 -1.56 -15.11 4.44
CA TYR A 60 -0.87 -13.83 4.39
C TYR A 60 -1.82 -12.66 4.62
N PHE A 61 -2.86 -12.55 3.79
CA PHE A 61 -3.74 -11.37 3.80
C PHE A 61 -4.57 -11.25 5.08
N SER A 62 -4.85 -12.36 5.78
CA SER A 62 -5.58 -12.31 7.06
C SER A 62 -4.86 -11.51 8.14
N ALA A 63 -3.54 -11.34 8.01
CA ALA A 63 -2.69 -10.58 8.93
C ALA A 63 -2.26 -9.23 8.33
N THR A 64 -3.01 -8.73 7.35
CA THR A 64 -2.73 -7.45 6.68
C THR A 64 -3.97 -6.55 6.71
N ARG A 65 -3.75 -5.26 6.56
CA ARG A 65 -4.78 -4.23 6.40
C ARG A 65 -5.64 -4.31 5.14
N PHE A 66 -5.42 -5.28 4.26
CA PHE A 66 -6.11 -5.36 2.97
C PHE A 66 -7.36 -6.24 3.00
N TRP A 67 -7.50 -7.10 4.02
CA TRP A 67 -8.61 -8.04 4.11
C TRP A 67 -9.21 -8.08 5.52
N ASP A 68 -10.46 -7.66 5.62
CA ASP A 68 -11.31 -7.95 6.76
C ASP A 68 -11.86 -9.37 6.61
N LYS A 69 -11.11 -10.32 7.16
CA LYS A 69 -11.42 -11.74 7.09
C LYS A 69 -12.77 -12.10 7.74
N GLU A 70 -13.18 -11.40 8.79
CA GLU A 70 -14.40 -11.72 9.53
C GLU A 70 -15.66 -11.43 8.71
N ASN A 71 -15.65 -10.34 7.95
CA ASN A 71 -16.78 -9.97 7.07
C ASN A 71 -16.56 -10.31 5.60
N ASP A 72 -15.43 -10.96 5.30
CA ASP A 72 -14.94 -11.21 3.94
C ASP A 72 -14.97 -9.96 3.03
N ARG A 73 -14.39 -8.86 3.53
CA ARG A 73 -14.33 -7.57 2.80
C ARG A 73 -12.90 -7.17 2.48
N TRP A 74 -12.67 -6.83 1.21
CA TRP A 74 -11.37 -6.37 0.73
C TRP A 74 -11.30 -4.85 0.64
N PHE A 75 -10.07 -4.36 0.81
CA PHE A 75 -9.72 -3.00 0.44
C PHE A 75 -9.63 -2.88 -1.09
N VAL A 76 -10.54 -2.12 -1.68
CA VAL A 76 -10.72 -1.89 -3.13
C VAL A 76 -10.69 -0.42 -3.62
N PRO A 77 -10.49 0.64 -2.79
CA PRO A 77 -10.43 2.03 -3.28
C PRO A 77 -9.38 2.39 -4.35
N PHE A 78 -8.51 1.46 -4.75
CA PHE A 78 -7.63 1.61 -5.92
C PHE A 78 -8.35 1.38 -7.26
N GLU A 79 -9.67 1.17 -7.25
CA GLU A 79 -10.46 0.72 -8.40
C GLU A 79 -11.44 1.77 -8.87
N GLY A 80 -10.94 2.95 -9.23
CA GLY A 80 -11.76 4.01 -9.81
C GLY A 80 -12.44 3.62 -11.14
N GLU A 81 -11.98 2.54 -11.79
CA GLU A 81 -12.52 2.00 -13.05
C GLU A 81 -13.73 1.07 -12.85
N ASN A 82 -14.09 0.72 -11.60
CA ASN A 82 -15.24 -0.12 -11.30
C ASN A 82 -16.31 0.73 -10.61
N ASP A 83 -17.50 0.82 -11.21
CA ASP A 83 -18.62 1.63 -10.72
C ASP A 83 -19.02 1.25 -9.27
N LEU A 84 -18.86 -0.02 -8.89
CA LEU A 84 -19.14 -0.49 -7.53
C LEU A 84 -18.20 0.12 -6.48
N TYR A 85 -17.01 0.57 -6.90
CA TYR A 85 -15.97 1.08 -6.01
C TYR A 85 -15.70 2.58 -6.21
N ALA A 86 -16.19 3.18 -7.29
CA ALA A 86 -16.05 4.60 -7.59
C ALA A 86 -16.60 5.48 -6.46
N ALA A 87 -17.77 5.14 -5.90
CA ALA A 87 -18.37 5.88 -4.79
C ALA A 87 -17.50 5.84 -3.51
N ARG A 88 -16.97 4.66 -3.15
CA ARG A 88 -16.04 4.48 -2.02
C ARG A 88 -14.78 5.31 -2.19
N ARG A 89 -14.19 5.26 -3.39
CA ARG A 89 -13.01 6.07 -3.73
C ARG A 89 -13.33 7.57 -3.65
N GLY A 90 -14.48 8.00 -4.15
CA GLY A 90 -14.95 9.39 -4.09
C GLY A 90 -15.01 9.92 -2.66
N THR A 91 -15.58 9.16 -1.72
CA THR A 91 -15.59 9.54 -0.30
C THR A 91 -14.17 9.69 0.23
N ILE A 92 -13.26 8.76 -0.07
CA ILE A 92 -11.87 8.83 0.40
C ILE A 92 -11.15 10.06 -0.17
N VAL A 93 -11.30 10.35 -1.46
CA VAL A 93 -10.73 11.53 -2.11
C VAL A 93 -11.25 12.81 -1.45
N SER A 94 -12.56 12.92 -1.28
CA SER A 94 -13.18 14.09 -0.63
C SER A 94 -12.68 14.32 0.80
N LEU A 95 -12.47 13.25 1.57
CA LEU A 95 -11.88 13.37 2.90
C LEU A 95 -10.42 13.81 2.85
N LEU A 96 -9.62 13.29 1.92
CA LEU A 96 -8.22 13.70 1.75
C LEU A 96 -8.07 15.15 1.27
N GLU A 97 -9.02 15.65 0.47
CA GLU A 97 -9.07 17.04 0.00
C GLU A 97 -9.21 18.06 1.12
N LYS A 98 -9.73 17.67 2.30
CA LYS A 98 -9.73 18.53 3.50
C LYS A 98 -8.32 18.97 3.91
N GLY A 99 -7.27 18.30 3.44
CA GLY A 99 -5.89 18.74 3.63
C GLY A 99 -5.40 18.61 5.06
N TYR A 100 -4.41 19.41 5.42
CA TYR A 100 -3.80 19.56 6.74
C TYR A 100 -3.52 21.06 6.93
N ASP A 101 -3.24 21.49 8.15
CA ASP A 101 -2.85 22.87 8.43
C ASP A 101 -1.33 23.01 8.65
N ASN A 102 -0.86 24.24 8.83
CA ASN A 102 0.55 24.50 9.06
C ASN A 102 1.01 23.96 10.42
N ASP A 103 0.13 23.92 11.42
CA ASP A 103 0.46 23.43 12.76
C ASP A 103 0.74 21.92 12.72
N ASP A 104 -0.01 21.16 11.91
CA ASP A 104 0.24 19.75 11.62
C ASP A 104 1.66 19.55 11.04
N VAL A 105 2.06 20.39 10.06
CA VAL A 105 3.39 20.32 9.42
C VAL A 105 4.49 20.67 10.42
N THR A 106 4.33 21.77 11.17
CA THR A 106 5.30 22.21 12.19
C THR A 106 5.48 21.15 13.26
N LYS A 107 4.40 20.56 13.77
CA LYS A 107 4.46 19.49 14.78
C LYS A 107 5.23 18.27 14.29
N VAL A 108 4.97 17.81 13.06
CA VAL A 108 5.68 16.66 12.48
C VAL A 108 7.15 16.99 12.22
N ALA A 109 7.46 18.20 11.77
CA ALA A 109 8.84 18.66 11.59
C ALA A 109 9.62 18.67 12.91
N GLN A 110 9.02 19.18 13.99
CA GLN A 110 9.61 19.20 15.33
C GLN A 110 9.90 17.78 15.83
N LEU A 111 8.94 16.85 15.69
CA LEU A 111 9.13 15.45 16.06
C LEU A 111 10.25 14.78 15.26
N ALA A 112 10.30 15.01 13.95
CA ALA A 112 11.35 14.45 13.10
C ALA A 112 12.75 14.97 13.51
N ARG A 113 12.90 16.28 13.76
CA ARG A 113 14.18 16.87 14.21
C ARG A 113 14.61 16.38 15.58
N ALA A 114 13.67 16.22 16.50
CA ALA A 114 13.94 15.70 17.83
C ALA A 114 14.27 14.19 17.85
N ASP A 115 14.39 13.56 16.67
CA ASP A 115 14.58 12.10 16.52
C ASP A 115 13.54 11.31 17.33
N ALA A 116 12.29 11.80 17.30
CA ALA A 116 11.18 11.17 18.02
C ALA A 116 11.03 9.72 17.57
N SER A 117 10.56 8.88 18.49
CA SER A 117 10.37 7.46 18.18
C SER A 117 9.44 7.29 16.97
N ALA A 118 9.66 6.23 16.20
CA ALA A 118 8.79 5.91 15.06
C ALA A 118 7.32 5.69 15.49
N GLU A 119 7.06 5.43 16.77
CA GLU A 119 5.72 5.33 17.35
C GLU A 119 5.09 6.70 17.59
N ASP A 120 5.84 7.65 18.16
CA ASP A 120 5.36 9.02 18.38
C ASP A 120 5.09 9.72 17.05
N LEU A 121 5.97 9.54 16.08
CA LEU A 121 5.80 10.07 14.74
C LEU A 121 4.58 9.45 14.04
N ALA A 122 4.41 8.13 14.15
CA ALA A 122 3.22 7.46 13.63
C ALA A 122 1.94 8.01 14.26
N TYR A 123 1.88 8.13 15.58
CA TYR A 123 0.70 8.64 16.28
C TYR A 123 0.38 10.09 15.90
N ALA A 124 1.38 10.96 15.76
CA ALA A 124 1.17 12.31 15.28
C ALA A 124 0.59 12.33 13.86
N LEU A 125 1.15 11.53 12.95
CA LEU A 125 0.68 11.42 11.57
C LEU A 125 -0.74 10.84 11.46
N GLU A 126 -1.13 9.93 12.35
CA GLU A 126 -2.51 9.44 12.44
C GLU A 126 -3.49 10.57 12.74
N GLN A 127 -3.11 11.53 13.59
CA GLN A 127 -3.98 12.68 13.86
C GLN A 127 -4.03 13.66 12.68
N VAL A 128 -2.92 13.81 11.94
CA VAL A 128 -2.93 14.62 10.73
C VAL A 128 -3.86 13.98 9.71
N VAL A 129 -3.65 12.70 9.37
CA VAL A 129 -4.33 12.05 8.25
C VAL A 129 -5.66 11.43 8.65
N ASN A 130 -5.70 10.59 9.68
CA ASN A 130 -6.77 9.62 9.84
C ASN A 130 -7.95 10.06 10.70
N LYS A 131 -7.81 11.11 11.52
CA LYS A 131 -8.92 11.68 12.31
C LYS A 131 -10.19 11.97 11.49
N ARG A 132 -10.02 12.27 10.19
CA ARG A 132 -11.11 12.61 9.26
C ARG A 132 -11.93 11.41 8.76
N PHE A 133 -11.45 10.18 8.95
CA PHE A 133 -12.13 8.96 8.49
C PHE A 133 -13.01 8.30 9.56
N VAL A 134 -12.98 8.82 10.80
CA VAL A 134 -13.69 8.26 11.95
C VAL A 134 -14.53 9.32 12.65
N ALA A 135 -15.64 8.90 13.27
CA ALA A 135 -16.53 9.82 13.98
C ALA A 135 -15.92 10.38 15.28
N ALA A 136 -15.04 9.63 15.95
CA ALA A 136 -14.43 10.04 17.22
C ALA A 136 -13.49 11.25 17.10
N GLY A 137 -13.02 11.60 15.90
CA GLY A 137 -12.13 12.75 15.68
C GLY A 137 -10.70 12.57 16.21
N GLU A 138 -10.34 11.40 16.74
CA GLU A 138 -8.98 11.03 17.14
C GLU A 138 -8.74 9.53 16.88
N ILE A 139 -7.50 9.17 16.54
CA ILE A 139 -7.04 7.77 16.49
C ILE A 139 -6.28 7.45 17.77
N PRO A 140 -6.75 6.53 18.64
CA PRO A 140 -6.06 6.22 19.89
C PRO A 140 -4.65 5.66 19.66
N ARG A 141 -3.71 5.99 20.55
CA ARG A 141 -2.31 5.52 20.44
C ARG A 141 -2.20 4.00 20.39
N ASN A 142 -2.98 3.26 21.17
CA ASN A 142 -2.94 1.79 21.13
C ASN A 142 -3.36 1.25 19.75
N VAL A 143 -4.33 1.89 19.08
CA VAL A 143 -4.75 1.52 17.72
C VAL A 143 -3.63 1.81 16.72
N THR A 144 -2.94 2.95 16.86
CA THR A 144 -1.74 3.24 16.03
C THR A 144 -0.66 2.19 16.22
N LEU A 145 -0.36 1.79 17.47
CA LEU A 145 0.63 0.76 17.77
C LEU A 145 0.23 -0.62 17.24
N ALA A 146 -1.06 -0.97 17.35
CA ALA A 146 -1.62 -2.19 16.78
C ALA A 146 -1.44 -2.22 15.25
N ALA A 147 -1.73 -1.11 14.56
CA ALA A 147 -1.56 -0.98 13.12
C ALA A 147 -0.10 -1.16 12.66
N ARG A 148 0.88 -0.76 13.48
CA ARG A 148 2.32 -0.96 13.17
C ARG A 148 2.74 -2.43 13.19
N SER A 149 1.97 -3.29 13.85
CA SER A 149 2.27 -4.72 13.94
C SER A 149 1.75 -5.54 12.77
N GLU A 150 0.92 -4.96 11.90
CA GLU A 150 0.39 -5.61 10.71
C GLU A 150 1.50 -5.98 9.71
N LEU A 151 1.26 -7.04 8.94
CA LEU A 151 2.21 -7.43 7.89
C LEU A 151 2.09 -6.47 6.69
N THR A 152 3.25 -6.03 6.21
CA THR A 152 3.41 -5.20 5.01
C THR A 152 4.10 -5.96 3.88
N THR A 153 4.80 -7.05 4.18
CA THR A 153 5.49 -7.91 3.21
C THR A 153 5.40 -9.38 3.60
N MET A 154 5.42 -10.29 2.62
CA MET A 154 5.43 -11.73 2.90
C MET A 154 6.65 -12.18 3.71
N GLY A 155 7.81 -11.52 3.54
CA GLY A 155 9.03 -11.83 4.29
C GLY A 155 8.92 -11.58 5.79
N GLN A 156 7.88 -10.90 6.27
CA GLN A 156 7.63 -10.80 7.71
C GLN A 156 6.96 -12.05 8.30
N LEU A 157 6.33 -12.90 7.48
CA LEU A 157 5.68 -14.14 7.93
C LEU A 157 6.67 -15.12 8.58
N ILE A 158 7.94 -15.10 8.16
CA ILE A 158 8.97 -16.01 8.68
C ILE A 158 9.52 -15.59 10.04
N LYS A 159 9.21 -14.37 10.52
CA LYS A 159 9.67 -13.89 11.82
C LYS A 159 8.85 -14.57 12.93
N PRO A 160 9.49 -15.20 13.94
CA PRO A 160 8.78 -15.84 15.04
C PRO A 160 7.80 -14.87 15.72
N GLY A 161 6.55 -15.30 15.88
CA GLY A 161 5.50 -14.52 16.55
C GLY A 161 4.87 -13.39 15.73
N ALA A 162 5.52 -12.92 14.65
CA ALA A 162 5.05 -11.77 13.86
C ALA A 162 3.65 -11.98 13.29
N TYR A 163 3.34 -13.17 12.77
CA TYR A 163 2.00 -13.48 12.27
C TYR A 163 0.91 -13.36 13.34
N LYS A 164 1.14 -13.91 14.54
CA LYS A 164 0.17 -13.85 15.64
C LYS A 164 -0.04 -12.41 16.10
N GLN A 165 1.05 -11.64 16.19
CA GLN A 165 0.98 -10.23 16.56
C GLN A 165 0.21 -9.42 15.52
N ALA A 166 0.49 -9.64 14.23
CA ALA A 166 -0.18 -8.96 13.13
C ALA A 166 -1.69 -9.27 13.08
N ILE A 167 -2.11 -10.52 13.31
CA ILE A 167 -3.53 -10.88 13.41
C ILE A 167 -4.20 -10.07 14.52
N LYS A 168 -3.60 -10.04 15.71
CA LYS A 168 -4.13 -9.26 16.83
C LYS A 168 -4.21 -7.77 16.48
N GLY A 169 -3.15 -7.23 15.85
CA GLY A 169 -3.09 -5.84 15.41
C GLY A 169 -4.22 -5.49 14.43
N THR A 170 -4.37 -6.27 13.36
CA THR A 170 -5.45 -6.09 12.37
C THR A 170 -6.83 -6.20 13.01
N GLN A 171 -7.05 -7.14 13.93
CA GLN A 171 -8.32 -7.25 14.67
C GLN A 171 -8.62 -6.01 15.51
N GLU A 172 -7.63 -5.49 16.25
CA GLU A 172 -7.78 -4.29 17.07
C GLU A 172 -8.10 -3.05 16.22
N VAL A 173 -7.41 -2.88 15.09
CA VAL A 173 -7.64 -1.78 14.14
C VAL A 173 -9.03 -1.88 13.51
N LEU A 174 -9.43 -3.06 13.05
CA LEU A 174 -10.75 -3.26 12.42
C LEU A 174 -11.89 -3.13 13.44
N ALA A 175 -11.69 -3.57 14.69
CA ALA A 175 -12.65 -3.37 15.77
C ALA A 175 -12.86 -1.89 16.05
N PHE A 176 -11.78 -1.11 16.18
CA PHE A 176 -11.84 0.34 16.32
C PHE A 176 -12.56 0.99 15.13
N ALA A 177 -12.18 0.65 13.90
CA ALA A 177 -12.79 1.18 12.69
C ALA A 177 -14.29 0.86 12.60
N GLY A 178 -14.71 -0.34 13.02
CA GLY A 178 -16.12 -0.74 13.06
C GLY A 178 -16.92 0.01 14.13
N ALA A 179 -16.34 0.20 15.31
CA ALA A 179 -17.00 0.90 16.43
C ALA A 179 -17.17 2.40 16.17
N ASN A 180 -16.29 3.01 15.36
CA ASN A 180 -16.26 4.46 15.13
C ASN A 180 -16.97 4.93 13.85
N GLN A 181 -17.94 4.13 13.38
CA GLN A 181 -18.82 4.40 12.24
C GLN A 181 -18.08 5.06 11.06
N PRO A 182 -17.53 4.27 10.12
CA PRO A 182 -16.85 4.80 8.95
C PRO A 182 -17.70 5.86 8.24
N ALA A 183 -17.04 6.87 7.65
CA ALA A 183 -17.74 7.88 6.86
C ALA A 183 -18.65 7.23 5.80
N LYS A 184 -19.74 7.91 5.43
CA LYS A 184 -20.78 7.37 4.55
C LYS A 184 -20.20 6.72 3.29
N GLY A 185 -20.57 5.46 3.05
CA GLY A 185 -20.13 4.67 1.90
C GLY A 185 -18.81 3.93 2.12
N MET A 186 -18.04 4.22 3.17
CA MET A 186 -16.83 3.48 3.51
C MET A 186 -17.15 2.21 4.31
N GLN A 187 -16.23 1.26 4.26
CA GLN A 187 -16.23 0.06 5.09
C GLN A 187 -15.13 0.16 6.16
N ARG A 188 -15.24 -0.65 7.22
CA ARG A 188 -14.21 -0.67 8.28
C ARG A 188 -12.81 -1.02 7.76
N VAL A 189 -12.73 -1.85 6.71
CA VAL A 189 -11.47 -2.19 6.03
C VAL A 189 -10.84 -0.99 5.33
N ASP A 190 -11.63 0.00 4.88
CA ASP A 190 -11.10 1.23 4.27
C ASP A 190 -10.38 2.10 5.30
N VAL A 191 -11.03 2.27 6.46
CA VAL A 191 -10.46 2.99 7.60
C VAL A 191 -9.23 2.25 8.12
N GLY A 192 -9.34 0.94 8.34
CA GLY A 192 -8.24 0.11 8.81
C GLY A 192 -7.03 0.13 7.87
N HIS A 193 -7.25 0.09 6.56
CA HIS A 193 -6.19 0.28 5.57
C HIS A 193 -5.48 1.63 5.73
N ASN A 194 -6.22 2.73 5.86
CA ASN A 194 -5.61 4.05 5.98
C ASN A 194 -4.79 4.20 7.27
N ILE A 195 -5.29 3.69 8.39
CA ILE A 195 -4.54 3.63 9.67
C ILE A 195 -3.27 2.79 9.47
N GLY A 196 -3.37 1.57 8.94
CA GLY A 196 -2.20 0.74 8.66
C GLY A 196 -1.15 1.40 7.76
N VAL A 197 -1.59 2.13 6.71
CA VAL A 197 -0.68 2.84 5.80
C VAL A 197 0.04 4.00 6.48
N VAL A 198 -0.67 4.80 7.28
CA VAL A 198 -0.08 5.97 7.94
C VAL A 198 0.88 5.54 9.03
N ALA A 199 0.44 4.64 9.91
CA ALA A 199 1.23 4.11 11.00
C ALA A 199 2.53 3.42 10.55
N SER A 200 2.54 2.77 9.38
CA SER A 200 3.71 2.07 8.84
C SER A 200 4.47 2.87 7.79
N SER A 201 3.82 3.19 6.67
CA SER A 201 4.48 3.64 5.44
C SER A 201 4.74 5.15 5.46
N LEU A 202 3.78 5.95 5.95
CA LEU A 202 3.95 7.40 6.01
C LEU A 202 4.99 7.79 7.07
N ALA A 203 4.93 7.19 8.26
CA ALA A 203 5.92 7.40 9.31
C ALA A 203 7.35 7.09 8.82
N LYS A 204 7.54 5.98 8.10
CA LYS A 204 8.82 5.66 7.47
C LYS A 204 9.23 6.69 6.41
N ALA A 205 8.27 7.15 5.60
CA ALA A 205 8.53 8.13 4.54
C ALA A 205 9.02 9.48 5.09
N VAL A 206 8.57 9.91 6.28
CA VAL A 206 9.10 11.11 6.94
C VAL A 206 10.57 10.95 7.30
N GLY A 207 10.96 9.81 7.89
CA GLY A 207 12.38 9.53 8.16
C GLY A 207 13.22 9.48 6.87
N THR A 208 12.68 8.88 5.79
CA THR A 208 13.33 8.90 4.47
C THR A 208 13.48 10.32 3.92
N LEU A 209 12.47 11.19 4.08
CA LEU A 209 12.54 12.58 3.67
C LEU A 209 13.64 13.34 4.43
N GLN A 210 13.68 13.19 5.75
CA GLN A 210 14.66 13.84 6.62
C GLN A 210 16.10 13.45 6.25
N ALA A 211 16.34 12.18 5.92
CA ALA A 211 17.64 11.71 5.48
C ALA A 211 18.05 12.20 4.08
N ASN A 212 17.14 12.80 3.30
CA ASN A 212 17.36 13.17 1.90
C ASN A 212 16.90 14.59 1.58
N LEU A 213 16.99 15.52 2.54
CA LEU A 213 16.52 16.89 2.38
C LEU A 213 17.15 17.65 1.21
N GLY A 214 18.26 17.21 0.61
CA GLY A 214 18.86 17.84 -0.57
C GLY A 214 18.17 17.53 -1.91
N GLN A 215 17.28 16.53 -1.95
CA GLN A 215 16.68 16.04 -3.19
C GLN A 215 15.21 16.49 -3.34
N SER A 216 14.67 16.46 -4.56
CA SER A 216 13.22 16.68 -4.77
C SER A 216 12.39 15.50 -4.24
N ILE A 217 11.14 15.75 -3.84
CA ILE A 217 10.19 14.71 -3.39
C ILE A 217 10.12 13.55 -4.40
N THR A 218 10.02 13.85 -5.69
CA THR A 218 10.00 12.85 -6.76
C THR A 218 11.25 11.98 -6.74
N GLN A 219 12.46 12.57 -6.72
CA GLN A 219 13.71 11.80 -6.67
C GLN A 219 13.82 10.93 -5.43
N ILE A 220 13.47 11.47 -4.25
CA ILE A 220 13.56 10.74 -2.98
C ILE A 220 12.71 9.48 -3.06
N PHE A 221 11.43 9.61 -3.41
CA PHE A 221 10.48 8.51 -3.31
C PHE A 221 10.43 7.62 -4.54
N THR A 222 11.05 8.02 -5.66
CA THR A 222 11.27 7.11 -6.79
C THR A 222 12.58 6.34 -6.69
N THR A 223 13.50 6.71 -5.79
CA THR A 223 14.70 5.90 -5.51
C THR A 223 14.32 4.50 -5.03
N THR A 224 14.96 3.47 -5.60
CA THR A 224 14.76 2.07 -5.23
C THR A 224 14.90 1.91 -3.70
N ASN A 225 13.88 1.32 -3.07
CA ASN A 225 13.71 1.12 -1.61
C ASN A 225 13.13 2.30 -0.80
N ASN A 226 13.01 3.49 -1.39
CA ASN A 226 12.35 4.63 -0.73
C ASN A 226 10.84 4.70 -1.04
N ALA A 227 10.39 4.04 -2.12
CA ALA A 227 8.98 4.01 -2.49
C ALA A 227 8.10 3.43 -1.35
N PRO A 228 7.04 4.15 -0.91
CA PRO A 228 6.16 3.68 0.17
C PRO A 228 5.42 2.37 -0.12
N THR A 229 5.18 2.08 -1.41
CA THR A 229 4.54 0.86 -1.88
C THR A 229 5.59 -0.03 -2.56
N PRO A 230 6.04 -1.13 -1.92
CA PRO A 230 7.07 -1.98 -2.51
C PRO A 230 6.53 -2.80 -3.68
N SER A 231 5.35 -3.40 -3.51
CA SER A 231 4.73 -4.24 -4.52
C SER A 231 3.21 -4.23 -4.46
N VAL A 232 2.58 -4.60 -5.57
CA VAL A 232 1.13 -4.73 -5.70
C VAL A 232 0.81 -6.14 -6.23
N PRO A 233 0.03 -6.94 -5.50
CA PRO A 233 -0.33 -8.28 -5.93
C PRO A 233 -1.48 -8.29 -6.95
N ARG A 234 -1.44 -9.27 -7.86
CA ARG A 234 -2.45 -9.61 -8.87
C ARG A 234 -2.58 -11.13 -8.96
N ILE A 235 -3.62 -11.63 -9.60
CA ILE A 235 -3.88 -13.07 -9.74
C ILE A 235 -4.26 -13.41 -11.17
N ALA A 236 -3.82 -14.56 -11.66
CA ALA A 236 -4.30 -15.08 -12.93
C ALA A 236 -5.78 -15.43 -12.83
N LEU A 237 -6.60 -14.89 -13.73
CA LEU A 237 -8.01 -15.27 -13.90
C LEU A 237 -8.18 -16.34 -14.98
N ASP A 238 -7.29 -16.35 -15.98
CA ASP A 238 -7.31 -17.31 -17.08
C ASP A 238 -5.99 -18.07 -17.22
N ASN A 239 -6.08 -19.21 -17.91
CA ASN A 239 -4.93 -20.00 -18.31
C ASN A 239 -4.26 -19.31 -19.50
N SER A 240 -3.16 -18.59 -19.24
CA SER A 240 -2.50 -17.73 -20.23
C SER A 240 -1.00 -17.62 -19.99
N THR A 241 -0.23 -17.45 -21.06
CA THR A 241 1.19 -17.05 -21.01
C THR A 241 1.37 -15.53 -20.99
N PHE A 242 0.27 -14.76 -21.02
CA PHE A 242 0.25 -13.29 -21.06
C PHE A 242 1.06 -12.75 -22.24
N GLY A 243 0.80 -13.27 -23.43
CA GLY A 243 1.50 -12.85 -24.65
C GLY A 243 2.97 -13.29 -24.69
N GLY A 244 3.31 -14.40 -24.04
CA GLY A 244 4.68 -14.92 -23.97
C GLY A 244 5.54 -14.34 -22.83
N LEU A 245 4.96 -13.53 -21.94
CA LEU A 245 5.62 -13.08 -20.70
C LEU A 245 6.03 -14.26 -19.80
N LEU A 246 5.25 -15.34 -19.82
CA LEU A 246 5.56 -16.58 -19.10
C LEU A 246 5.98 -17.68 -20.07
N ALA A 247 6.99 -18.48 -19.69
CA ALA A 247 7.45 -19.63 -20.47
C ALA A 247 6.41 -20.76 -20.56
N TYR A 248 5.56 -20.89 -19.54
CA TYR A 248 4.41 -21.79 -19.53
C TYR A 248 3.22 -21.10 -18.85
N PRO A 249 1.98 -21.52 -19.15
CA PRO A 249 0.81 -20.77 -18.71
C PRO A 249 0.66 -20.64 -17.18
N ALA A 250 0.01 -19.57 -16.75
CA ALA A 250 -0.47 -19.42 -15.39
C ALA A 250 -1.67 -20.34 -15.11
N VAL A 251 -1.90 -20.61 -13.84
CA VAL A 251 -3.04 -21.40 -13.36
C VAL A 251 -4.08 -20.43 -12.77
N PRO A 252 -5.31 -20.40 -13.33
CA PRO A 252 -6.42 -19.59 -12.83
C PRO A 252 -6.62 -19.72 -11.33
N GLY A 253 -6.82 -18.59 -10.65
CA GLY A 253 -7.05 -18.50 -9.22
C GLY A 253 -5.88 -18.98 -8.35
N LYS A 254 -4.71 -19.29 -8.93
CA LYS A 254 -3.56 -19.84 -8.18
C LYS A 254 -2.26 -19.10 -8.40
N THR A 255 -1.94 -18.74 -9.64
CA THR A 255 -0.73 -17.97 -9.93
C THR A 255 -0.91 -16.53 -9.50
N VAL A 256 -0.10 -16.08 -8.54
CA VAL A 256 -0.09 -14.68 -8.07
C VAL A 256 1.05 -13.92 -8.71
N PHE A 257 0.77 -12.76 -9.30
CA PHE A 257 1.80 -11.85 -9.79
C PHE A 257 2.12 -10.82 -8.70
N LEU A 258 3.40 -10.65 -8.39
CA LEU A 258 3.90 -9.57 -7.56
C LEU A 258 4.51 -8.52 -8.46
N LEU A 259 3.78 -7.43 -8.67
CA LEU A 259 4.26 -6.29 -9.42
C LEU A 259 5.19 -5.49 -8.50
N ASN A 260 6.50 -5.49 -8.74
CA ASN A 260 7.50 -4.80 -7.92
C ASN A 260 7.55 -3.32 -8.29
N ILE A 261 6.55 -2.62 -7.79
CA ILE A 261 6.25 -1.22 -8.05
C ILE A 261 7.45 -0.31 -7.68
N ASN A 262 8.16 -0.59 -6.59
CA ASN A 262 9.35 0.19 -6.21
C ASN A 262 10.52 0.12 -7.22
N LYS A 263 10.74 -1.04 -7.85
CA LYS A 263 11.79 -1.20 -8.87
C LYS A 263 11.41 -0.46 -10.15
N ALA A 264 10.13 -0.54 -10.53
CA ALA A 264 9.60 0.23 -11.67
C ALA A 264 9.71 1.74 -11.44
N ALA A 265 9.44 2.22 -10.21
CA ALA A 265 9.66 3.63 -9.84
C ALA A 265 11.13 4.03 -9.98
N GLY A 266 12.05 3.22 -9.49
CA GLY A 266 13.50 3.45 -9.60
C GLY A 266 14.00 3.56 -11.03
N LYS A 267 13.49 2.72 -11.93
CA LYS A 267 13.88 2.73 -13.35
C LYS A 267 13.28 3.91 -14.11
N THR A 268 12.06 4.31 -13.78
CA THR A 268 11.30 5.30 -14.58
C THR A 268 11.32 6.71 -14.01
N GLY A 269 11.69 6.89 -12.74
CA GLY A 269 11.56 8.18 -12.04
C GLY A 269 10.10 8.66 -11.91
N ASN A 270 9.12 7.78 -12.11
CA ASN A 270 7.71 8.15 -12.13
C ASN A 270 7.02 7.83 -10.79
N LEU A 271 6.54 8.87 -10.10
CA LEU A 271 5.88 8.75 -8.79
C LEU A 271 4.55 7.98 -8.85
N PHE A 272 3.93 7.80 -10.01
CA PHE A 272 2.76 6.91 -10.11
C PHE A 272 3.11 5.43 -9.85
N TYR A 273 4.38 5.03 -9.99
CA TYR A 273 4.88 3.75 -9.51
C TYR A 273 5.29 3.77 -8.03
N THR A 274 4.91 4.76 -7.23
CA THR A 274 5.07 4.67 -5.76
C THR A 274 3.72 4.56 -5.06
N PHE A 275 2.65 4.82 -5.82
CA PHE A 275 1.25 4.83 -5.40
C PHE A 275 0.36 3.90 -6.22
N GLY A 276 0.90 3.11 -7.14
CA GLY A 276 0.09 2.27 -8.01
C GLY A 276 0.91 1.64 -9.11
N THR A 277 0.30 1.46 -10.28
CA THR A 277 0.91 0.77 -11.42
C THR A 277 1.43 1.74 -12.49
N GLY A 278 1.86 2.95 -12.14
CA GLY A 278 2.55 3.86 -13.08
C GLY A 278 1.67 4.84 -13.85
N ASP A 279 0.36 4.87 -13.58
CA ASP A 279 -0.60 5.78 -14.20
C ASP A 279 -1.59 6.37 -13.17
N ALA A 280 -2.25 7.45 -13.56
CA ALA A 280 -3.19 8.17 -12.69
C ALA A 280 -4.48 7.41 -12.40
N LEU A 281 -4.98 6.60 -13.34
CA LEU A 281 -6.25 5.88 -13.21
C LEU A 281 -6.21 4.87 -12.06
N ARG A 282 -5.06 4.24 -11.85
CA ARG A 282 -4.85 3.23 -10.80
C ARG A 282 -3.98 3.72 -9.64
N ALA A 283 -3.79 5.03 -9.53
CA ALA A 283 -3.06 5.63 -8.42
C ALA A 283 -3.88 5.59 -7.13
N CYS A 284 -3.20 5.34 -6.02
CA CYS A 284 -3.71 5.52 -4.67
C CYS A 284 -4.27 6.94 -4.52
N PRO A 285 -5.50 7.10 -4.00
CA PRO A 285 -6.09 8.43 -3.82
C PRO A 285 -5.29 9.30 -2.83
N PHE A 286 -4.41 8.68 -2.04
CA PHE A 286 -3.49 9.36 -1.12
C PHE A 286 -2.34 10.10 -1.80
N LYS A 287 -2.00 9.80 -3.06
CA LYS A 287 -0.84 10.39 -3.75
C LYS A 287 -0.81 11.93 -3.69
N PRO A 288 -1.89 12.67 -4.04
CA PRO A 288 -1.86 14.13 -4.04
C PRO A 288 -1.70 14.70 -2.63
N PHE A 289 -2.31 14.07 -1.62
CA PHE A 289 -2.12 14.44 -0.22
C PHE A 289 -0.65 14.25 0.18
N PHE A 290 -0.06 13.10 -0.13
CA PHE A 290 1.33 12.77 0.19
C PHE A 290 2.30 13.76 -0.43
N GLU A 291 2.16 14.07 -1.72
CA GLU A 291 3.08 14.97 -2.43
C GLU A 291 3.09 16.36 -1.81
N ARG A 292 1.90 16.92 -1.52
CA ARG A 292 1.79 18.22 -0.87
C ARG A 292 2.38 18.18 0.54
N PHE A 293 1.96 17.20 1.36
CA PHE A 293 2.40 17.10 2.75
C PHE A 293 3.91 16.95 2.86
N MET A 294 4.51 16.08 2.04
CA MET A 294 5.95 15.88 2.03
C MET A 294 6.70 17.10 1.49
N GLY A 295 6.14 17.83 0.52
CA GLY A 295 6.73 19.08 0.02
C GLY A 295 6.75 20.19 1.08
N ASP A 296 5.64 20.37 1.79
CA ASP A 296 5.53 21.36 2.86
C ASP A 296 6.41 20.98 4.05
N LEU A 297 6.41 19.69 4.45
CA LEU A 297 7.29 19.17 5.49
C LEU A 297 8.77 19.32 5.10
N GLN A 298 9.14 19.08 3.85
CA GLN A 298 10.52 19.29 3.38
C GLN A 298 10.92 20.76 3.49
N THR A 299 10.02 21.67 3.11
CA THR A 299 10.24 23.11 3.20
C THR A 299 10.43 23.53 4.66
N GLN A 300 9.55 23.06 5.55
CA GLN A 300 9.66 23.31 6.98
C GLN A 300 10.97 22.77 7.54
N LEU A 301 11.34 21.53 7.22
CA LEU A 301 12.57 20.90 7.70
C LEU A 301 13.83 21.69 7.29
N ARG A 302 13.85 22.22 6.05
CA ARG A 302 14.96 23.04 5.52
C ARG A 302 15.03 24.45 6.08
N SER A 303 13.89 25.10 6.38
CA SER A 303 13.88 26.51 6.78
C SER A 303 14.55 26.73 8.13
N GLU A 304 14.30 25.86 9.12
CA GLU A 304 14.90 26.02 10.45
C GLU A 304 16.32 25.45 10.55
N ALA A 305 16.76 24.64 9.57
CA ALA A 305 18.16 24.20 9.47
C ALA A 305 19.12 25.34 9.03
N LYS A 306 18.58 26.48 8.61
CA LYS A 306 19.36 27.69 8.27
C LYS A 306 19.49 28.67 9.45
N THR A 307 18.85 28.36 10.57
CA THR A 307 18.86 29.20 11.80
C THR A 307 19.80 28.68 12.88
N GLU A 308 20.49 27.56 12.63
CA GLU A 308 21.62 27.04 13.43
C GLU A 308 22.95 27.30 12.69
#